data_AF-A0A852C128-F1
#
_entry.id   AF-A0A852C128-F1
#
_cell.length_a   1.000
_cell.length_b   1.000
_cell.length_c   1.000
_cell.angle_alpha   90.00
_cell.angle_beta   90.00
_cell.angle_gamma   90.00
#
_symmetry.space_group_name_H-M   'P 1'
#
loop_
_entity.id
_entity.type
_entity.pdbx_description
1 polymer ?
#
loop_
_entity_poly.entity_id
_entity_poly.type
_entity_poly.pdbx_seq_one_letter_code
_entity_poly.pdbx_strand_id
1 'polypeptide(L)'
;MKRFMSMLNRNKSKDSPPAKLLDLAAQLCQDLQSCSPSLEKLVGAMMGCRHRMYFLTNIHVVRAFVSVHLRQGQHDTACRLLENCKAEEKEELVQLWHEIHYRKVMEKLQVDCLTPLQKFRCRKRNPPPLSLCPEGLQTRSYSDEVRRQLRSFAAEVTANPDKKQREELAKEMNLQPTQVYNWFANYRRRHKS
;
A
#
# COMPACT_ATOMS: atom_id res chain seq x y z
N MET A 1 16.91 3.44 -24.78
CA MET A 1 16.33 2.12 -25.11
C MET A 1 17.25 1.18 -25.89
N LYS A 2 17.73 1.53 -27.11
CA LYS A 2 18.58 0.64 -27.93
C LYS A 2 19.83 0.11 -27.20
N ARG A 3 20.55 1.00 -26.50
CA ARG A 3 21.72 0.64 -25.67
C ARG A 3 21.39 -0.40 -24.59
N PHE A 4 20.27 -0.20 -23.89
CA PHE A 4 19.80 -1.14 -22.86
C PHE A 4 19.51 -2.52 -23.45
N MET A 5 18.74 -2.60 -24.55
CA MET A 5 18.42 -3.89 -25.19
C MET A 5 19.68 -4.63 -25.66
N SER A 6 20.66 -3.90 -26.23
CA SER A 6 21.94 -4.50 -26.59
C SER A 6 22.70 -5.03 -25.37
N MET A 7 22.70 -4.31 -24.25
CA MET A 7 23.37 -4.75 -23.02
C MET A 7 22.65 -5.96 -22.40
N LEU A 8 21.32 -5.96 -22.39
CA LEU A 8 20.52 -7.08 -21.88
C LEU A 8 20.82 -8.37 -22.68
N ASN A 9 20.81 -8.30 -24.02
CA ASN A 9 21.09 -9.46 -24.86
C ASN A 9 22.55 -9.96 -24.70
N ARG A 10 23.53 -9.05 -24.59
CA ARG A 10 24.95 -9.43 -24.37
C ARG A 10 25.20 -10.12 -23.03
N ASN A 11 24.39 -9.84 -22.01
CA ASN A 11 24.57 -10.40 -20.68
C ASN A 11 23.61 -11.56 -20.38
N LYS A 12 22.75 -11.97 -21.33
CA LYS A 12 21.70 -12.99 -21.11
C LYS A 12 22.19 -14.34 -20.60
N SER A 13 23.44 -14.71 -20.88
CA SER A 13 24.04 -16.00 -20.47
C SER A 13 24.83 -15.91 -19.16
N LYS A 14 25.08 -14.70 -18.63
CA LYS A 14 25.79 -14.52 -17.37
C LYS A 14 24.91 -14.85 -16.19
N ASP A 15 25.50 -15.24 -15.07
CA ASP A 15 24.74 -15.57 -13.86
C ASP A 15 24.16 -14.32 -13.19
N SER A 16 24.94 -13.24 -13.15
CA SER A 16 24.50 -11.94 -12.64
C SER A 16 24.56 -10.85 -13.73
N PRO A 17 23.61 -9.91 -13.73
CA PRO A 17 23.67 -8.75 -14.62
C PRO A 17 24.72 -7.74 -14.10
N PRO A 18 25.42 -7.02 -14.99
CA PRO A 18 26.30 -5.93 -14.57
C PRO A 18 25.52 -4.81 -13.85
N ALA A 19 26.10 -4.18 -12.82
CA ALA A 19 25.47 -3.06 -12.11
C ALA A 19 25.00 -1.94 -13.06
N LYS A 20 25.85 -1.56 -14.03
CA LYS A 20 25.52 -0.59 -15.08
C LYS A 20 24.24 -0.91 -15.87
N LEU A 21 23.87 -2.19 -16.00
CA LEU A 21 22.62 -2.61 -16.65
C LEU A 21 21.42 -2.34 -15.74
N LEU A 22 21.55 -2.60 -14.44
CA LEU A 22 20.52 -2.34 -13.43
C LEU A 22 20.29 -0.82 -13.28
N ASP A 23 21.36 -0.04 -13.19
CA ASP A 23 21.29 1.43 -13.10
C ASP A 23 20.58 2.02 -14.33
N LEU A 24 20.93 1.52 -15.52
CA LEU A 24 20.31 1.95 -16.77
C LEU A 24 18.83 1.56 -16.84
N ALA A 25 18.44 0.40 -16.31
CA ALA A 25 17.03 0.01 -16.21
C ALA A 25 16.25 0.97 -15.29
N ALA A 26 16.80 1.27 -14.11
CA ALA A 26 16.18 2.18 -13.15
C ALA A 26 16.00 3.58 -13.76
N GLN A 27 17.05 4.14 -14.39
CA GLN A 27 16.98 5.43 -15.06
C GLN A 27 15.92 5.44 -16.16
N LEU A 28 15.90 4.43 -17.03
CA LEU A 28 14.89 4.35 -18.09
C LEU A 28 13.46 4.20 -17.54
N CYS A 29 13.27 3.52 -16.41
CA CYS A 29 11.96 3.43 -15.75
C CYS A 29 11.53 4.75 -15.11
N GLN A 30 12.46 5.58 -14.67
CA GLN A 30 12.16 6.94 -14.17
C GLN A 30 11.83 7.90 -15.32
N ASP A 31 12.62 7.88 -16.39
CA ASP A 31 12.51 8.82 -17.52
C ASP A 31 11.26 8.57 -18.36
N LEU A 32 10.84 7.31 -18.46
CA LEU A 32 9.67 6.94 -19.25
C LEU A 32 8.39 7.21 -18.46
N GLN A 33 7.50 7.99 -19.07
CA GLN A 33 6.16 8.20 -18.55
C GLN A 33 5.41 6.88 -18.38
N SER A 34 4.61 6.80 -17.32
CA SER A 34 3.85 5.60 -16.95
C SER A 34 2.98 5.06 -18.08
N CYS A 35 2.48 5.89 -19.01
CA CYS A 35 1.62 5.47 -20.14
C CYS A 35 2.34 5.28 -21.49
N SER A 36 3.67 5.20 -21.53
CA SER A 36 4.38 5.08 -22.82
C SER A 36 4.45 3.63 -23.33
N PRO A 37 4.23 3.35 -24.63
CA PRO A 37 4.49 2.04 -25.24
C PRO A 37 5.96 1.59 -25.09
N SER A 38 6.86 2.56 -24.96
CA SER A 38 8.28 2.31 -24.67
C SER A 38 8.49 1.67 -23.30
N LEU A 39 7.70 2.04 -22.29
CA LEU A 39 7.75 1.44 -20.96
C LEU A 39 7.28 -0.02 -21.00
N GLU A 40 6.23 -0.33 -21.76
CA GLU A 40 5.74 -1.70 -21.92
C GLU A 40 6.76 -2.61 -22.58
N LYS A 41 7.43 -2.11 -23.63
CA LYS A 41 8.53 -2.81 -24.29
C LYS A 41 9.70 -3.04 -23.33
N LEU A 42 10.04 -2.04 -22.51
CA LEU A 42 11.11 -2.15 -21.52
C LEU A 42 10.79 -3.18 -20.44
N VAL A 43 9.60 -3.08 -19.83
CA VAL A 43 9.12 -4.01 -18.80
C VAL A 43 9.02 -5.43 -19.34
N GLY A 44 8.48 -5.60 -20.55
CA GLY A 44 8.40 -6.91 -21.21
C GLY A 44 9.77 -7.54 -21.41
N ALA A 45 10.78 -6.77 -21.83
CA ALA A 45 12.14 -7.26 -21.98
C ALA A 45 12.78 -7.65 -20.64
N MET A 46 12.56 -6.88 -19.58
CA MET A 46 13.07 -7.22 -18.24
C MET A 46 12.35 -8.42 -17.61
N MET A 47 11.05 -8.58 -17.86
CA MET A 47 10.26 -9.74 -17.39
C MET A 47 10.66 -11.04 -18.08
N GLY A 48 10.96 -10.97 -19.38
CA GLY A 48 11.35 -12.12 -20.19
C GLY A 48 12.79 -12.59 -19.98
N CYS A 49 13.59 -11.89 -19.17
CA CYS A 49 15.00 -12.23 -18.97
C CYS A 49 15.22 -13.07 -17.69
N ARG A 50 16.29 -13.89 -17.69
CA ARG A 50 16.69 -14.69 -16.52
C ARG A 50 17.02 -13.84 -15.29
N HIS A 51 17.44 -12.59 -15.49
CA HIS A 51 17.86 -11.67 -14.43
C HIS A 51 16.71 -10.89 -13.79
N ARG A 52 15.45 -11.24 -14.07
CA ARG A 52 14.26 -10.53 -13.57
C ARG A 52 14.32 -10.17 -12.08
N MET A 53 14.84 -11.08 -11.24
CA MET A 53 14.88 -10.89 -9.79
C MET A 53 15.86 -9.78 -9.37
N TYR A 54 16.91 -9.52 -10.15
CA TYR A 54 17.84 -8.42 -9.91
C TYR A 54 17.23 -7.06 -10.25
N PHE A 55 16.29 -6.99 -11.19
CA PHE A 55 15.58 -5.75 -11.50
C PHE A 55 14.55 -5.41 -10.42
N LEU A 56 13.93 -6.41 -9.80
CA LEU A 56 12.97 -6.24 -8.71
C LEU A 56 13.60 -5.86 -7.36
N THR A 57 14.89 -5.52 -7.31
CA THR A 57 15.53 -4.89 -6.15
C THR A 57 15.45 -3.36 -6.19
N ASN A 58 15.05 -2.77 -7.33
CA ASN A 58 14.97 -1.33 -7.50
C ASN A 58 13.53 -0.85 -7.58
N ILE A 59 13.15 0.12 -6.73
CA ILE A 59 11.77 0.60 -6.62
C ILE A 59 11.22 1.22 -7.91
N HIS A 60 12.05 1.89 -8.72
CA HIS A 60 11.59 2.50 -9.96
C HIS A 60 11.21 1.44 -11.00
N VAL A 61 11.95 0.34 -11.05
CA VAL A 61 11.63 -0.82 -11.88
C VAL A 61 10.35 -1.49 -11.37
N VAL A 62 10.23 -1.72 -10.06
CA VAL A 62 9.03 -2.31 -9.45
C VAL A 62 7.78 -1.48 -9.79
N ARG A 63 7.83 -0.16 -9.60
CA ARG A 63 6.75 0.78 -9.94
C ARG A 63 6.39 0.74 -11.43
N ALA A 64 7.39 0.65 -12.32
CA ALA A 64 7.14 0.51 -13.76
C ALA A 64 6.39 -0.79 -14.08
N PHE A 65 6.77 -1.91 -13.47
CA PHE A 65 6.10 -3.20 -13.69
C PHE A 65 4.66 -3.16 -13.17
N VAL A 66 4.45 -2.64 -11.95
CA VAL A 66 3.11 -2.46 -11.37
C VAL A 66 2.25 -1.60 -12.29
N SER A 67 2.78 -0.47 -12.77
CA SER A 67 2.06 0.44 -13.68
C SER A 67 1.63 -0.25 -14.98
N VAL A 68 2.51 -1.06 -15.57
CA VAL A 68 2.21 -1.83 -16.80
C VAL A 68 1.13 -2.87 -16.54
N HIS A 69 1.26 -3.66 -15.47
CA HIS A 69 0.27 -4.67 -15.12
C HIS A 69 -1.11 -4.07 -14.79
N LEU A 70 -1.15 -2.91 -14.13
CA LEU A 70 -2.41 -2.21 -13.83
C LEU A 70 -3.14 -1.76 -15.10
N ARG A 71 -2.42 -1.29 -16.12
CA ARG A 71 -3.04 -0.94 -17.41
C ARG A 71 -3.59 -2.14 -18.15
N GLN A 72 -2.97 -3.30 -17.98
CA GLN A 72 -3.40 -4.55 -18.59
C GLN A 72 -4.52 -5.25 -17.80
N GLY A 73 -5.01 -4.65 -16.71
CA GLY A 73 -6.00 -5.27 -15.81
C GLY A 73 -5.46 -6.47 -15.02
N GLN A 74 -4.14 -6.66 -14.99
CA GLN A 74 -3.47 -7.82 -14.38
C GLN A 74 -3.17 -7.59 -12.90
N HIS A 75 -4.18 -7.24 -12.12
CA HIS A 75 -4.04 -6.86 -10.69
C HIS A 75 -3.36 -7.95 -9.86
N ASP A 76 -3.76 -9.21 -10.04
CA ASP A 76 -3.22 -10.32 -9.25
C ASP A 76 -1.75 -10.60 -9.60
N THR A 77 -1.32 -10.32 -10.84
CA THR A 77 0.09 -10.39 -11.23
C THR A 77 0.90 -9.26 -10.58
N ALA A 78 0.35 -8.05 -10.50
CA ALA A 78 0.98 -6.94 -9.80
C ALA A 78 1.15 -7.21 -8.30
N CYS A 79 0.13 -7.80 -7.64
CA CYS A 79 0.23 -8.21 -6.24
C CYS A 79 1.35 -9.25 -6.03
N ARG A 80 1.36 -10.33 -6.83
CA ARG A 80 2.42 -11.36 -6.76
C ARG A 80 3.81 -10.78 -7.00
N LEU A 81 3.93 -9.80 -7.89
CA LEU A 81 5.20 -9.14 -8.14
C LEU A 81 5.70 -8.40 -6.89
N LEU A 82 4.83 -7.62 -6.23
CA LEU A 82 5.20 -6.90 -5.01
C LEU A 82 5.56 -7.86 -3.88
N GLU A 83 4.82 -8.94 -3.70
CA GLU A 83 5.10 -9.96 -2.68
C GLU A 83 6.50 -10.57 -2.78
N ASN A 84 7.03 -10.67 -4.00
CA ASN A 84 8.31 -11.31 -4.31
C ASN A 84 9.45 -10.31 -4.59
N CYS A 85 9.17 -9.01 -4.57
CA CYS A 85 10.19 -8.00 -4.81
C CYS A 85 11.16 -7.88 -3.62
N LYS A 86 12.37 -7.38 -3.91
CA LYS A 86 13.44 -7.20 -2.91
C LYS A 86 13.84 -5.73 -2.76
N ALA A 87 12.99 -4.81 -3.21
CA ALA A 87 13.20 -3.38 -3.00
C ALA A 87 13.10 -3.05 -1.50
N GLU A 88 13.89 -2.08 -1.07
CA GLU A 88 14.08 -1.73 0.35
C GLU A 88 13.07 -0.68 0.82
N GLU A 89 12.52 0.09 -0.11
CA GLU A 89 11.60 1.21 0.11
C GLU A 89 10.19 0.74 0.51
N LYS A 90 10.07 0.21 1.73
CA LYS A 90 8.84 -0.41 2.26
C LYS A 90 7.61 0.48 2.17
N GLU A 91 7.75 1.77 2.48
CA GLU A 91 6.65 2.72 2.41
C GLU A 91 6.08 2.84 0.99
N GLU A 92 6.95 2.93 -0.01
CA GLU A 92 6.55 3.00 -1.43
C GLU A 92 5.89 1.70 -1.89
N LEU A 93 6.42 0.55 -1.47
CA LEU A 93 5.82 -0.75 -1.79
C LEU A 93 4.41 -0.91 -1.21
N VAL A 94 4.18 -0.42 0.02
CA VAL A 94 2.85 -0.39 0.63
C VAL A 94 1.91 0.55 -0.13
N GLN A 95 2.41 1.69 -0.61
CA GLN A 95 1.61 2.59 -1.46
C GLN A 95 1.20 1.92 -2.77
N LEU A 96 2.12 1.21 -3.44
CA LEU A 96 1.83 0.46 -4.67
C LEU A 96 0.80 -0.66 -4.42
N TRP A 97 0.92 -1.37 -3.29
CA TRP A 97 -0.09 -2.36 -2.89
C TRP A 97 -1.49 -1.74 -2.78
N HIS A 98 -1.59 -0.57 -2.12
CA HIS A 98 -2.84 0.15 -2.02
C HIS A 98 -3.37 0.61 -3.39
N GLU A 99 -2.50 1.09 -4.27
CA GLU A 99 -2.86 1.52 -5.62
C GLU A 99 -3.47 0.38 -6.43
N ILE A 100 -2.88 -0.81 -6.39
CA ILE A 100 -3.40 -2.00 -7.08
C ILE A 100 -4.82 -2.31 -6.61
N HIS A 101 -5.05 -2.34 -5.30
CA HIS A 101 -6.38 -2.63 -4.77
C HIS A 101 -7.39 -1.51 -5.01
N TYR A 102 -6.95 -0.24 -5.03
CA TYR A 102 -7.81 0.87 -5.42
C TYR A 102 -8.26 0.74 -6.87
N ARG A 103 -7.34 0.46 -7.79
CA ARG A 103 -7.65 0.20 -9.21
C ARG A 103 -8.65 -0.93 -9.37
N LYS A 104 -8.43 -2.07 -8.72
CA LYS A 104 -9.35 -3.22 -8.74
C LYS A 104 -10.76 -2.86 -8.24
N VAL A 105 -10.87 -2.02 -7.19
CA VAL A 105 -12.19 -1.56 -6.69
C VAL A 105 -12.83 -0.52 -7.61
N MET A 106 -12.05 0.40 -8.17
CA MET A 106 -12.52 1.41 -9.13
C MET A 106 -13.11 0.75 -10.38
N GLU A 107 -12.43 -0.26 -10.95
CA GLU A 107 -12.93 -1.04 -12.08
C GLU A 107 -14.23 -1.78 -11.73
N LYS A 108 -14.28 -2.42 -10.55
CA LYS A 108 -15.48 -3.12 -10.09
C LYS A 108 -16.69 -2.20 -9.93
N LEU A 109 -16.47 -0.98 -9.47
CA LEU A 109 -17.52 0.02 -9.25
C LEU A 109 -17.76 0.92 -10.46
N GLN A 110 -16.95 0.82 -11.50
CA GLN A 110 -16.97 1.68 -12.70
C GLN A 110 -16.89 3.18 -12.33
N VAL A 111 -15.92 3.53 -11.48
CA VAL A 111 -15.68 4.92 -11.05
C VAL A 111 -14.23 5.32 -11.26
N ASP A 112 -14.00 6.59 -11.57
CA ASP A 112 -12.63 7.11 -11.79
C ASP A 112 -11.89 7.42 -10.48
N CYS A 113 -12.61 7.55 -9.36
CA CYS A 113 -12.01 7.84 -8.06
C CYS A 113 -12.77 7.18 -6.90
N LEU A 114 -12.03 6.85 -5.83
CA LEU A 114 -12.59 6.36 -4.57
C LEU A 114 -12.66 7.49 -3.54
N THR A 115 -13.79 7.58 -2.85
CA THR A 115 -13.93 8.41 -1.65
C THR A 115 -12.94 8.00 -0.56
N PRO A 116 -12.59 8.89 0.39
CA PRO A 116 -11.72 8.55 1.51
C PRO A 116 -12.19 7.32 2.30
N LEU A 117 -13.51 7.18 2.49
CA LEU A 117 -14.11 6.04 3.18
C LEU A 117 -13.96 4.74 2.38
N GLN A 118 -14.14 4.76 1.06
CA GLN A 118 -13.90 3.60 0.20
C GLN A 118 -12.42 3.19 0.22
N LYS A 119 -11.49 4.15 0.13
CA LYS A 119 -10.04 3.86 0.26
C LYS A 119 -9.71 3.24 1.62
N PHE A 120 -10.29 3.76 2.71
CA PHE A 120 -10.13 3.19 4.04
C PHE A 120 -10.65 1.73 4.11
N ARG A 121 -11.87 1.47 3.62
CA ARG A 121 -12.46 0.13 3.59
C ARG A 121 -11.64 -0.83 2.72
N CYS A 122 -11.13 -0.35 1.59
CA CYS A 122 -10.28 -1.12 0.69
C CYS A 122 -8.98 -1.55 1.37
N ARG A 123 -8.26 -0.63 2.03
CA ARG A 123 -7.04 -0.96 2.80
C ARG A 123 -7.32 -1.93 3.94
N LYS A 124 -8.44 -1.75 4.65
CA LYS A 124 -8.83 -2.65 5.74
C LYS A 124 -9.13 -4.07 5.25
N ARG A 125 -9.75 -4.21 4.07
CA ARG A 125 -10.07 -5.51 3.48
C ARG A 125 -8.84 -6.18 2.84
N ASN A 126 -7.88 -5.40 2.36
CA ASN A 126 -6.70 -5.88 1.64
C ASN A 126 -5.42 -5.37 2.34
N PRO A 127 -5.11 -5.86 3.54
CA PRO A 127 -3.88 -5.47 4.24
C PRO A 127 -2.65 -5.88 3.41
N PRO A 128 -1.57 -5.06 3.39
CA PRO A 128 -0.30 -5.47 2.80
C PRO A 128 0.21 -6.77 3.44
N PRO A 129 0.84 -7.66 2.66
CA PRO A 129 1.44 -8.88 3.17
C PRO A 129 2.66 -8.56 4.06
N LEU A 130 3.03 -9.51 4.91
CA LEU A 130 4.17 -9.38 5.84
C LEU A 130 5.51 -9.13 5.13
N SER A 131 5.66 -9.55 3.88
CA SER A 131 6.86 -9.26 3.07
C SER A 131 7.04 -7.78 2.76
N LEU A 132 5.94 -7.02 2.70
CA LEU A 132 5.94 -5.58 2.49
C LEU A 132 5.88 -4.80 3.80
N CYS A 133 5.19 -5.33 4.81
CA CYS A 133 5.00 -4.69 6.11
C CYS A 133 5.16 -5.73 7.25
N PRO A 134 6.41 -5.98 7.71
CA PRO A 134 6.70 -7.02 8.70
C PRO A 134 6.03 -6.79 10.06
N GLU A 135 5.92 -5.53 10.45
CA GLU A 135 5.25 -5.08 11.69
C GLU A 135 3.72 -5.22 11.62
N GLY A 136 3.19 -5.52 10.42
CA GLY A 136 1.76 -5.50 10.13
C GLY A 136 1.19 -4.08 10.14
N LEU A 137 -0.05 -3.94 9.66
CA LEU A 137 -0.76 -2.68 9.83
C LEU A 137 -1.02 -2.46 11.32
N GLN A 138 -0.48 -1.38 11.89
CA GLN A 138 -0.80 -0.98 13.26
C GLN A 138 -2.32 -0.92 13.44
N THR A 139 -2.80 -1.82 14.28
CA THR A 139 -4.22 -1.92 14.57
C THR A 139 -4.60 -0.75 15.46
N ARG A 140 -5.34 0.23 14.93
CA ARG A 140 -5.85 1.39 15.70
C ARG A 140 -6.95 1.02 16.70
N SER A 141 -7.01 -0.22 17.13
CA SER A 141 -7.96 -0.66 18.14
C SER A 141 -7.40 -0.32 19.51
N TYR A 142 -8.21 0.33 20.35
CA TYR A 142 -7.87 0.56 21.76
C TYR A 142 -7.49 -0.75 22.46
N SER A 143 -6.67 -0.72 23.51
CA SER A 143 -6.44 -1.90 24.36
C SER A 143 -7.76 -2.37 25.00
N ASP A 144 -7.80 -3.62 25.46
CA ASP A 144 -9.00 -4.11 26.15
C ASP A 144 -9.34 -3.32 27.40
N GLU A 145 -8.32 -2.82 28.11
CA GLU A 145 -8.47 -1.93 29.25
C GLU A 145 -9.23 -0.66 28.89
N VAL A 146 -8.73 0.08 27.90
CA VAL A 146 -9.34 1.32 27.43
C VAL A 146 -10.76 1.08 26.94
N ARG A 147 -11.01 -0.03 26.23
CA ARG A 147 -12.38 -0.39 25.79
C ARG A 147 -13.30 -0.63 26.97
N ARG A 148 -12.82 -1.29 28.03
CA ARG A 148 -13.60 -1.57 29.24
C ARG A 148 -13.93 -0.29 29.98
N GLN A 149 -12.95 0.57 30.22
CA GLN A 149 -13.16 1.83 30.93
C GLN A 149 -14.14 2.75 30.17
N LEU A 150 -13.99 2.91 28.85
CA LEU A 150 -14.91 3.71 28.03
C LEU A 150 -16.35 3.17 28.07
N ARG A 151 -16.52 1.83 28.07
CA ARG A 151 -17.84 1.19 28.22
C ARG A 151 -18.43 1.41 29.61
N SER A 152 -17.62 1.26 30.67
CA SER A 152 -18.04 1.50 32.06
C SER A 152 -18.55 2.92 32.21
N PHE A 153 -17.77 3.91 31.78
CA PHE A 153 -18.17 5.32 31.85
C PHE A 153 -19.47 5.58 31.07
N ALA A 154 -19.61 4.99 29.88
CA ALA A 154 -20.82 5.16 29.08
C ALA A 154 -22.09 4.59 29.73
N ALA A 155 -21.95 3.51 30.50
CA ALA A 155 -23.04 2.83 31.18
C ALA A 155 -23.36 3.44 32.56
N GLU A 156 -22.33 3.81 33.31
CA GLU A 156 -22.43 4.24 34.71
C GLU A 156 -22.58 5.76 34.86
N VAL A 157 -22.03 6.54 33.92
CA VAL A 157 -21.97 8.00 34.00
C VAL A 157 -22.79 8.65 32.89
N THR A 158 -22.32 8.57 31.63
CA THR A 158 -23.04 9.14 30.48
C THR A 158 -22.47 8.70 29.13
N ALA A 159 -23.35 8.50 28.15
CA ALA A 159 -22.97 8.32 26.75
C ALA A 159 -22.69 9.65 26.02
N ASN A 160 -22.92 10.80 26.66
CA ASN A 160 -22.72 12.15 26.11
C ASN A 160 -21.75 12.98 26.98
N PRO A 161 -20.48 12.57 27.12
CA PRO A 161 -19.54 13.31 27.94
C PRO A 161 -19.32 14.73 27.39
N ASP A 162 -19.27 15.70 28.29
CA ASP A 162 -18.95 17.09 27.97
C ASP A 162 -17.46 17.26 27.61
N LYS A 163 -17.00 18.50 27.36
CA LYS A 163 -15.60 18.76 26.99
C LYS A 163 -14.63 18.35 28.11
N LYS A 164 -14.93 18.68 29.36
CA LYS A 164 -14.07 18.42 30.51
C LYS A 164 -13.94 16.93 30.78
N GLN A 165 -15.06 16.21 30.79
CA GLN A 165 -15.09 14.76 30.96
C GLN A 165 -14.30 14.04 29.86
N ARG A 166 -14.39 14.50 28.61
CA ARG A 166 -13.59 13.93 27.50
C ARG A 166 -12.10 14.17 27.67
N GLU A 167 -11.69 15.34 28.17
CA GLU A 167 -10.29 15.66 28.43
C GLU A 167 -9.72 14.84 29.58
N GLU A 168 -10.50 14.63 30.64
CA GLU A 168 -10.13 13.78 31.79
C GLU A 168 -9.97 12.31 31.37
N LEU A 169 -10.95 11.74 30.67
CA LEU A 169 -10.86 10.37 30.14
C LEU A 169 -9.68 10.20 29.18
N ALA A 170 -9.43 11.21 28.34
CA ALA A 170 -8.30 11.18 27.42
C ALA A 170 -6.96 11.14 28.17
N LYS A 171 -6.83 11.95 29.22
CA LYS A 171 -5.63 11.97 30.07
C LYS A 171 -5.43 10.65 30.82
N GLU A 172 -6.48 10.09 31.40
CA GLU A 172 -6.42 8.84 32.16
C GLU A 172 -6.01 7.65 31.27
N MET A 173 -6.54 7.59 30.06
CA MET A 173 -6.33 6.46 29.13
C MET A 173 -5.15 6.67 28.18
N ASN A 174 -4.39 7.75 28.34
CA ASN A 174 -3.34 8.19 27.42
C ASN A 174 -3.82 8.23 25.95
N LEU A 175 -4.99 8.81 25.73
CA LEU A 175 -5.61 9.02 24.43
C LEU A 175 -5.63 10.51 24.07
N GLN A 176 -5.83 10.80 22.79
CA GLN A 176 -6.20 12.13 22.34
C GLN A 176 -7.69 12.40 22.63
N PRO A 177 -8.09 13.62 23.03
CA PRO A 177 -9.50 13.95 23.25
C PRO A 177 -10.42 13.66 22.05
N THR A 178 -9.89 13.78 20.83
CA THR A 178 -10.60 13.43 19.59
C THR A 178 -10.89 11.92 19.48
N GLN A 179 -10.00 11.06 20.00
CA GLN A 179 -10.22 9.62 20.05
C GLN A 179 -11.39 9.27 20.97
N VAL A 180 -11.44 9.88 22.17
CA VAL A 180 -12.54 9.71 23.12
C VAL A 180 -13.85 10.21 22.52
N TYR A 181 -13.84 11.42 21.94
CA TYR A 181 -15.01 11.98 21.23
C TYR A 181 -15.55 11.02 20.15
N ASN A 182 -14.67 10.52 19.29
CA ASN A 182 -15.03 9.61 18.21
C ASN A 182 -15.57 8.27 18.73
N TRP A 183 -15.02 7.75 19.84
CA TRP A 183 -15.52 6.55 20.48
C TRP A 183 -16.96 6.73 20.96
N PHE A 184 -17.26 7.79 21.72
CA PHE A 184 -18.62 8.03 22.22
C PHE A 184 -19.61 8.36 21.09
N ALA A 185 -19.19 9.09 20.05
CA ALA A 185 -20.00 9.30 18.86
C ALA A 185 -20.37 7.97 18.18
N ASN A 186 -19.43 7.03 18.05
CA ASN A 186 -19.69 5.71 17.50
C ASN A 186 -20.53 4.82 18.43
N TYR A 187 -20.29 4.89 19.75
CA TYR A 187 -21.06 4.17 20.75
C TYR A 187 -22.55 4.52 20.64
N ARG A 188 -22.87 5.81 20.64
CA ARG A 188 -24.26 6.29 20.49
C ARG A 188 -24.89 5.89 19.17
N ARG A 189 -24.17 5.96 18.05
CA ARG A 189 -24.70 5.53 16.74
C ARG A 189 -25.11 4.06 16.76
N ARG A 190 -24.34 3.19 17.44
CA ARG A 190 -24.61 1.75 17.51
C ARG A 190 -25.77 1.40 18.45
N HIS A 191 -26.01 2.20 19.48
CA HIS A 191 -27.06 1.96 20.48
C HIS A 191 -28.35 2.75 20.20
N LYS A 192 -28.41 3.49 19.10
CA LYS A 192 -29.61 4.16 18.59
C LYS A 192 -30.31 3.38 17.47
N SER A 193 -29.68 2.32 16.96
CA SER A 193 -30.25 1.36 16.00
C SER A 193 -30.73 0.13 16.74
#